data_AF-A0A8S2UN14-F1
#
_entry.id   AF-A0A8S2UN14-F1
#
_cell.length_a   1.000
_cell.length_b   1.000
_cell.length_c   1.000
_cell.angle_alpha   90.00
_cell.angle_beta   90.00
_cell.angle_gamma   90.00
#
_symmetry.space_group_name_H-M   'P 1'
#
loop_
_entity.id
_entity.type
_entity.pdbx_description
1 polymer ?
#
loop_
_entity_poly.entity_id
_entity_poly.type
_entity_poly.pdbx_seq_one_letter_code
_entity_poly.pdbx_strand_id
1 'polypeptide(L)'
;MKEERNSKKIGRILLGVFGGVGLTVLAVPFLTPALRRHALPYVPATREQLDNIFSLLKQYSSKQRKHLVDLGSGDGRIVFEAAQQGFPRATGIELNRVLIYYARLKALSSNQSSICQFKRANLWKHDLSKYDTIVLFGVDTMRESKTHFSV
;
A
#
# COMPACT_ATOMS: atom_id res chain seq x y z
N MET A 1 39.20 -3.61 -48.22
CA MET A 1 38.97 -4.79 -47.34
C MET A 1 38.94 -4.50 -45.83
N LYS A 2 39.74 -3.57 -45.26
CA LYS A 2 39.71 -3.27 -43.80
C LYS A 2 38.44 -2.56 -43.33
N GLU A 3 37.91 -1.64 -44.13
CA GLU A 3 36.78 -0.77 -43.79
C GLU A 3 35.45 -1.52 -43.69
N GLU A 4 35.19 -2.42 -44.64
CA GLU A 4 34.03 -3.31 -44.66
C GLU A 4 34.00 -4.26 -43.44
N ARG A 5 35.19 -4.72 -43.01
CA ARG A 5 35.35 -5.56 -41.82
C ARG A 5 35.05 -4.79 -40.52
N ASN A 6 35.30 -3.47 -40.49
CA ASN A 6 35.03 -2.63 -39.33
C ASN A 6 33.54 -2.31 -39.20
N SER A 7 32.87 -2.02 -40.33
CA SER A 7 31.41 -1.84 -40.38
C SER A 7 30.65 -3.08 -39.90
N LYS A 8 31.07 -4.29 -40.33
CA LYS A 8 30.50 -5.56 -39.85
C LYS A 8 30.71 -5.81 -38.35
N LYS A 9 31.81 -5.32 -37.77
CA LYS A 9 32.06 -5.39 -36.31
C LYS A 9 31.15 -4.44 -35.54
N ILE A 10 31.00 -3.20 -36.01
CA ILE A 10 30.13 -2.20 -35.39
C ILE A 10 28.67 -2.67 -35.42
N GLY A 11 28.19 -3.22 -36.54
CA GLY A 11 26.84 -3.78 -36.64
C GLY A 11 26.58 -4.93 -35.67
N ARG A 12 27.56 -5.82 -35.45
CA ARG A 12 27.46 -6.92 -34.48
C ARG A 12 27.42 -6.43 -33.03
N ILE A 13 28.21 -5.41 -32.71
CA ILE A 13 28.21 -4.79 -31.38
C ILE A 13 26.88 -4.11 -31.11
N LEU A 14 26.38 -3.31 -32.06
CA LEU A 14 25.08 -2.65 -31.95
C LEU A 14 23.96 -3.69 -31.78
N LEU A 15 23.93 -4.74 -32.59
CA LEU A 15 22.94 -5.81 -32.48
C LEU A 15 22.98 -6.50 -31.10
N GLY A 16 24.17 -6.75 -30.56
CA GLY A 16 24.35 -7.33 -29.23
C GLY A 16 23.87 -6.42 -28.10
N VAL A 17 24.16 -5.11 -28.19
CA VAL A 17 23.71 -4.12 -27.19
C VAL A 17 22.19 -3.97 -27.24
N PHE A 18 21.59 -3.79 -28.42
CA PHE A 18 20.14 -3.68 -28.56
C PHE A 18 19.42 -4.97 -28.14
N GLY A 19 19.96 -6.14 -28.49
CA GLY A 19 19.44 -7.43 -28.04
C GLY A 19 19.50 -7.61 -26.53
N GLY A 20 20.63 -7.25 -25.91
CA GLY A 20 20.81 -7.32 -24.45
C GLY A 20 19.90 -6.35 -23.69
N VAL A 21 19.78 -5.11 -24.16
CA VAL A 21 18.86 -4.12 -23.57
C VAL A 21 17.41 -4.56 -23.73
N GLY A 22 17.02 -5.03 -24.92
CA GLY A 22 15.68 -5.56 -25.19
C GLY A 22 15.33 -6.74 -24.28
N LEU A 23 16.23 -7.71 -24.14
CA LEU A 23 16.05 -8.86 -23.26
C LEU A 23 15.93 -8.45 -21.79
N THR A 24 16.72 -7.46 -21.36
CA THR A 24 16.67 -6.94 -19.98
C THR A 24 15.33 -6.24 -19.71
N VAL A 25 14.86 -5.37 -20.62
CA VAL A 25 13.56 -4.68 -20.48
C VAL A 25 12.40 -5.68 -20.43
N LEU A 26 12.49 -6.76 -21.21
CA LEU A 26 11.48 -7.84 -21.19
C LEU A 26 11.55 -8.69 -19.91
N ALA A 27 12.72 -8.93 -19.33
CA ALA A 27 12.89 -9.76 -18.14
C ALA A 27 12.64 -9.02 -16.81
N VAL A 28 12.90 -7.71 -16.75
CA VAL A 28 12.67 -6.86 -15.57
C VAL A 28 11.26 -6.97 -14.97
N PRO A 29 10.14 -6.97 -15.73
CA PRO A 29 8.80 -7.15 -15.15
C PRO A 29 8.59 -8.53 -14.49
N PHE A 30 9.35 -9.55 -14.89
CA PHE A 30 9.28 -10.90 -14.30
C PHE A 30 10.23 -11.08 -13.09
N LEU A 31 11.31 -10.30 -13.01
CA LEU A 31 12.29 -10.34 -11.91
C LEU A 31 11.95 -9.36 -10.76
N THR A 32 11.25 -8.27 -11.06
CA THR A 32 10.83 -7.26 -10.07
C THR A 32 9.88 -7.76 -8.97
N PRO A 33 8.99 -8.76 -9.18
CA PRO A 33 8.16 -9.30 -8.10
C PRO A 33 8.99 -9.98 -7.01
N ALA A 34 10.06 -10.69 -7.37
CA ALA A 34 10.89 -11.49 -6.45
C ALA A 34 11.76 -10.63 -5.49
N LEU A 35 11.99 -9.36 -5.82
CA LEU A 35 12.78 -8.43 -4.99
C LEU A 35 11.94 -7.64 -3.97
N ARG A 36 10.61 -7.82 -3.94
CA ARG A 36 9.74 -7.17 -2.95
C ARG A 36 9.79 -7.94 -1.63
N ARG A 37 10.78 -7.64 -0.79
CA ARG A 37 11.02 -8.34 0.50
C ARG A 37 9.80 -8.42 1.43
N HIS A 38 8.87 -7.46 1.37
CA HIS A 38 7.67 -7.46 2.21
C HIS A 38 6.53 -6.76 1.46
N ALA A 39 5.77 -7.51 0.67
CA ALA A 39 4.50 -7.05 0.11
C ALA A 39 3.46 -8.11 0.46
N LEU A 40 2.60 -7.79 1.42
CA LEU A 40 1.40 -8.61 1.66
C LEU A 40 0.53 -8.51 0.40
N PRO A 41 -0.07 -9.62 -0.06
CA PRO A 41 -1.04 -9.55 -1.14
C PRO A 41 -2.19 -8.63 -0.73
N TYR A 42 -2.60 -7.74 -1.63
CA TYR A 42 -3.76 -6.89 -1.39
C TYR A 42 -5.02 -7.76 -1.41
N VAL A 43 -5.67 -7.88 -0.26
CA VAL A 43 -6.95 -8.58 -0.12
C VAL A 43 -7.99 -7.57 0.37
N PRO A 44 -9.02 -7.28 -0.45
CA PRO A 44 -10.05 -6.33 -0.08
C PRO A 44 -10.91 -6.86 1.09
N ALA A 45 -11.03 -6.10 2.18
CA ALA A 45 -11.89 -6.47 3.32
C ALA A 45 -13.37 -6.53 2.90
N THR A 46 -14.11 -7.57 3.30
CA THR A 46 -15.53 -7.73 2.93
C THR A 46 -16.42 -6.70 3.62
N ARG A 47 -17.63 -6.47 3.10
CA ARG A 47 -18.60 -5.56 3.72
C ARG A 47 -18.95 -5.99 5.14
N GLU A 48 -19.20 -7.28 5.33
CA GLU A 48 -19.45 -7.85 6.66
C GLU A 48 -18.30 -7.59 7.64
N GLN A 49 -17.04 -7.67 7.19
CA GLN A 49 -15.88 -7.35 8.03
C GLN A 49 -15.86 -5.87 8.43
N LEU A 50 -16.18 -4.96 7.50
CA LEU A 50 -16.30 -3.54 7.80
C LEU A 50 -17.42 -3.29 8.82
N ASP A 51 -18.60 -3.86 8.60
CA ASP A 51 -19.75 -3.68 9.48
C ASP A 51 -19.46 -4.19 10.90
N ASN A 52 -18.76 -5.32 11.02
CA ASN A 52 -18.30 -5.86 12.30
C ASN A 52 -17.28 -4.92 12.99
N ILE A 53 -16.31 -4.39 12.25
CA ILE A 53 -15.34 -3.44 12.82
C ILE A 53 -16.07 -2.20 13.33
N PHE A 54 -16.94 -1.60 12.52
CA PHE A 54 -17.62 -0.36 12.90
C PHE A 54 -18.72 -0.56 13.95
N SER A 55 -19.35 -1.73 14.04
CA SER A 55 -20.26 -2.07 15.14
C SER A 55 -19.51 -2.21 16.47
N LEU A 56 -18.36 -2.88 16.47
CA LEU A 56 -17.48 -2.95 17.64
C LEU A 56 -16.97 -1.56 18.04
N LEU A 57 -16.49 -0.76 17.08
CA LEU A 57 -16.07 0.62 17.36
C LEU A 57 -17.23 1.46 17.91
N LYS A 58 -18.47 1.23 17.48
CA LYS A 58 -19.65 1.90 18.06
C LYS A 58 -19.90 1.50 19.50
N GLN A 59 -19.74 0.22 19.82
CA GLN A 59 -20.00 -0.32 21.15
C GLN A 59 -18.94 0.07 22.17
N TYR A 60 -17.66 0.03 21.79
CA TYR A 60 -16.53 0.19 22.73
C TYR A 60 -15.93 1.60 22.74
N SER A 61 -16.17 2.42 21.71
CA SER A 61 -15.65 3.79 21.67
C SER A 61 -16.53 4.69 22.54
N SER A 62 -16.10 4.88 23.80
CA SER A 62 -16.75 5.80 24.73
C SER A 62 -16.46 7.25 24.34
N LYS A 63 -17.42 7.83 23.64
CA LYS A 63 -17.71 9.27 23.54
C LYS A 63 -16.90 10.15 22.59
N GLN A 64 -15.68 9.88 22.12
CA GLN A 64 -15.06 10.78 21.11
C GLN A 64 -14.26 10.07 20.01
N ARG A 65 -14.95 9.77 18.90
CA ARG A 65 -14.33 9.41 17.62
C ARG A 65 -13.67 10.65 17.01
N LYS A 66 -12.36 10.81 17.21
CA LYS A 66 -11.62 11.96 16.70
C LYS A 66 -10.78 11.59 15.48
N HIS A 67 -9.81 10.70 15.65
CA HIS A 67 -8.89 10.35 14.58
C HIS A 67 -8.68 8.84 14.47
N LEU A 68 -9.16 8.27 13.36
CA LEU A 68 -8.92 6.87 13.01
C LEU A 68 -7.68 6.74 12.11
N VAL A 69 -6.87 5.72 12.35
CA VAL A 69 -5.83 5.27 11.42
C VAL A 69 -6.10 3.84 10.97
N ASP A 70 -5.93 3.61 9.68
CA ASP A 70 -5.98 2.30 9.03
C ASP A 70 -4.57 1.89 8.60
N LEU A 71 -4.04 0.84 9.23
CA LEU A 71 -2.71 0.31 9.02
C LEU A 71 -2.74 -0.75 7.92
N GLY A 72 -2.19 -0.44 6.76
CA GLY A 72 -2.28 -1.28 5.56
C GLY A 72 -3.51 -0.94 4.73
N SER A 73 -3.74 0.35 4.50
CA SER A 73 -5.05 0.83 4.04
C SER A 73 -5.45 0.39 2.63
N GLY A 74 -4.50 -0.08 1.81
CA GLY A 74 -4.78 -0.53 0.45
C GLY A 74 -5.53 0.51 -0.39
N ASP A 75 -6.75 0.18 -0.80
CA ASP A 75 -7.65 1.04 -1.59
C ASP A 75 -8.39 2.12 -0.77
N GLY A 76 -8.17 2.15 0.54
CA GLY A 76 -8.71 3.12 1.47
C GLY A 76 -10.13 2.83 1.95
N ARG A 77 -10.67 1.62 1.72
CA ARG A 77 -12.06 1.30 2.08
C ARG A 77 -12.43 1.58 3.54
N ILE A 78 -11.56 1.25 4.49
CA ILE A 78 -11.81 1.49 5.93
C ILE A 78 -11.76 2.99 6.21
N VAL A 79 -10.86 3.74 5.57
CA VAL A 79 -10.76 5.19 5.72
C VAL A 79 -12.02 5.89 5.20
N PHE A 80 -12.52 5.47 4.03
CA PHE A 80 -13.78 6.00 3.46
C PHE A 80 -15.00 5.60 4.27
N GLU A 81 -15.03 4.37 4.78
CA GLU A 81 -16.10 3.93 5.67
C GLU A 81 -16.07 4.70 6.98
N ALA A 82 -14.89 4.96 7.56
CA ALA A 82 -14.75 5.77 8.76
C ALA A 82 -15.31 7.18 8.57
N ALA A 83 -15.06 7.81 7.42
CA ALA A 83 -15.67 9.11 7.10
C ALA A 83 -17.20 9.04 7.07
N GLN A 84 -17.78 7.99 6.45
CA GLN A 84 -19.24 7.77 6.44
C GLN A 84 -19.80 7.47 7.84
N GLN A 85 -19.03 6.83 8.71
CA GLN A 85 -19.40 6.49 10.09
C GLN A 85 -19.20 7.67 11.08
N GLY A 86 -18.90 8.86 10.56
CA GLY A 86 -18.86 10.11 11.31
C GLY A 86 -17.52 10.44 11.96
N PHE A 87 -16.42 9.79 11.56
CA PHE A 87 -15.09 10.22 12.01
C PHE A 87 -14.71 11.56 11.36
N PRO A 88 -14.32 12.59 12.14
CA PRO A 88 -13.95 13.89 11.58
C PRO A 88 -12.59 13.84 10.87
N ARG A 89 -11.73 12.85 11.21
CA ARG A 89 -10.47 12.57 10.51
C ARG A 89 -10.21 11.07 10.42
N ALA A 90 -9.79 10.62 9.25
CA ALA A 90 -9.35 9.24 9.01
C ALA A 90 -8.04 9.25 8.20
N THR A 91 -7.08 8.40 8.55
CA THR A 91 -5.79 8.32 7.88
C THR A 91 -5.42 6.89 7.48
N GLY A 92 -5.21 6.66 6.19
CA GLY A 92 -4.67 5.39 5.69
C GLY A 92 -3.15 5.41 5.61
N ILE A 93 -2.49 4.40 6.18
CA ILE A 93 -1.05 4.17 6.06
C ILE A 93 -0.82 2.98 5.12
N GLU A 94 -0.05 3.20 4.06
CA GLU A 94 0.26 2.16 3.07
C GLU A 94 1.70 2.31 2.56
N LEU A 95 2.36 1.19 2.25
CA LEU A 95 3.72 1.17 1.71
C LEU A 95 3.74 1.35 0.18
N ASN A 96 2.74 0.78 -0.51
CA ASN A 96 2.63 0.80 -1.96
C ASN A 96 2.22 2.19 -2.49
N ARG A 97 3.11 2.81 -3.28
CA ARG A 97 2.87 4.12 -3.89
C ARG A 97 1.63 4.14 -4.79
N VAL A 98 1.44 3.10 -5.60
CA VAL A 98 0.34 3.04 -6.58
C VAL A 98 -1.01 3.07 -5.86
N LEU A 99 -1.14 2.30 -4.78
CA LEU A 99 -2.35 2.28 -3.96
C LEU A 99 -2.60 3.62 -3.25
N ILE A 100 -1.55 4.27 -2.73
CA ILE A 100 -1.66 5.62 -2.18
C ILE A 100 -2.18 6.62 -3.22
N TYR A 101 -1.65 6.60 -4.45
CA TYR A 101 -2.13 7.50 -5.50
C TYR A 101 -3.58 7.21 -5.86
N TYR A 102 -3.94 5.93 -6.02
CA TYR A 102 -5.31 5.52 -6.28
C TYR A 102 -6.27 6.01 -5.19
N ALA A 103 -5.95 5.78 -3.92
CA ALA A 103 -6.78 6.18 -2.79
C ALA A 103 -6.93 7.71 -2.68
N ARG A 104 -5.86 8.48 -2.98
CA ARG A 104 -5.93 9.95 -3.03
C ARG A 104 -6.81 10.45 -4.17
N LEU A 105 -6.67 9.89 -5.36
CA LEU A 105 -7.54 10.24 -6.51
C LEU A 105 -9.00 9.93 -6.20
N LYS A 106 -9.26 8.78 -5.58
CA LYS A 106 -10.61 8.40 -5.13
C LYS A 106 -11.15 9.39 -4.10
N ALA A 107 -10.36 9.77 -3.10
CA ALA A 107 -10.77 10.75 -2.10
C ALA A 107 -11.06 12.13 -2.68
N LEU A 108 -10.29 12.55 -3.68
CA LEU A 108 -10.55 13.78 -4.43
C LEU A 108 -11.86 13.66 -5.22
N SER A 109 -12.06 12.57 -5.97
CA SER A 109 -13.28 12.34 -6.75
C SER A 109 -14.55 12.25 -5.90
N SER A 110 -14.42 11.82 -4.65
CA SER A 110 -15.53 11.71 -3.69
C SER A 110 -15.70 12.93 -2.79
N ASN A 111 -14.92 14.01 -2.99
CA ASN A 111 -14.90 15.22 -2.15
C ASN A 111 -14.65 14.93 -0.64
N GLN A 112 -13.94 13.84 -0.33
CA GLN A 112 -13.63 13.41 1.03
C GLN A 112 -12.17 13.69 1.42
N SER A 113 -11.42 14.41 0.59
CA SER A 113 -9.98 14.68 0.82
C SER A 113 -9.68 15.46 2.11
N SER A 114 -10.65 16.20 2.65
CA SER A 114 -10.52 16.93 3.92
C SER A 114 -10.55 16.00 5.14
N ILE A 115 -11.31 14.91 5.06
CA ILE A 115 -11.49 13.93 6.14
C ILE A 115 -10.52 12.75 5.96
N CYS A 116 -10.42 12.23 4.74
CA CYS A 116 -9.65 11.05 4.36
C CYS A 116 -8.26 11.44 3.87
N GLN A 117 -7.23 11.12 4.67
CA GLN A 117 -5.83 11.37 4.32
C GLN A 117 -5.09 10.05 4.08
N PHE A 118 -4.17 10.04 3.13
CA PHE A 118 -3.36 8.85 2.83
C PHE A 118 -1.87 9.19 2.90
N LYS A 119 -1.12 8.45 3.71
CA LYS A 119 0.31 8.66 3.94
C LYS A 119 1.09 7.40 3.62
N ARG A 120 2.19 7.59 2.88
CA ARG A 120 3.13 6.51 2.60
C ARG A 120 4.11 6.37 3.74
N ALA A 121 3.94 5.36 4.59
CA ALA A 121 4.83 5.12 5.72
C ALA A 121 4.94 3.63 6.02
N ASN A 122 6.03 3.25 6.69
CA ASN A 122 6.16 1.90 7.23
C ASN A 122 5.38 1.83 8.55
N LEU A 123 4.45 0.89 8.62
CA LEU A 123 3.55 0.61 9.73
C LEU A 123 4.31 0.47 11.07
N TRP A 124 5.51 -0.12 11.04
CA TRP A 124 6.34 -0.40 12.22
C TRP A 124 7.12 0.81 12.74
N LYS A 125 7.27 1.85 11.92
CA LYS A 125 8.04 3.06 12.26
C LYS A 125 7.17 4.29 12.41
N HIS A 126 5.87 4.18 12.10
CA HIS A 126 4.96 5.30 12.13
C HIS A 126 4.51 5.54 13.56
N ASP A 127 4.66 6.77 14.03
CA ASP A 127 4.17 7.16 15.34
C ASP A 127 2.64 7.09 15.40
N LEU A 128 2.11 6.23 16.28
CA LEU A 128 0.68 5.96 16.45
C LEU A 128 0.05 6.77 17.59
N SER A 129 0.85 7.47 18.40
CA SER A 129 0.38 8.21 19.60
C SER A 129 -0.66 9.29 19.29
N LYS A 130 -0.70 9.75 18.04
CA LYS A 130 -1.62 10.79 17.54
C LYS A 130 -3.01 10.29 17.14
N TYR A 131 -3.29 8.98 17.22
CA TYR A 131 -4.56 8.40 16.80
C TYR A 131 -5.33 7.80 17.98
N ASP A 132 -6.63 8.06 18.02
CA ASP A 132 -7.53 7.55 19.05
C ASP A 132 -8.01 6.13 18.72
N THR A 133 -8.04 5.78 17.43
CA THR A 133 -8.52 4.48 16.96
C THR A 133 -7.57 3.94 15.90
N ILE A 134 -7.07 2.73 16.13
CA ILE A 134 -6.16 2.04 15.22
C ILE A 134 -6.87 0.80 14.71
N VAL A 135 -7.06 0.74 13.40
CA VAL A 135 -7.55 -0.45 12.69
C VAL A 135 -6.36 -1.08 11.96
N LEU A 136 -6.19 -2.39 12.13
CA LEU A 136 -5.16 -3.16 11.46
C LEU A 136 -5.82 -4.42 10.90
N PHE A 137 -5.73 -4.59 9.58
CA PHE A 137 -6.15 -5.82 8.92
C PHE A 137 -4.91 -6.69 8.66
N GLY A 138 -4.63 -7.62 9.56
CA GLY A 138 -3.46 -8.50 9.51
C GLY A 138 -3.83 -9.94 9.16
N VAL A 139 -2.84 -10.69 8.66
CA VAL A 139 -2.90 -12.16 8.53
C VAL A 139 -2.37 -12.81 9.83
N ASP A 140 -2.79 -14.04 10.12
CA ASP A 140 -2.51 -14.75 11.39
C ASP A 140 -1.01 -14.80 11.77
N THR A 141 -0.11 -14.83 10.78
CA THR A 141 1.35 -14.79 10.98
C THR A 141 1.85 -13.53 11.69
N MET A 142 1.07 -12.44 11.75
CA MET A 142 1.44 -11.27 12.56
C MET A 142 1.14 -11.44 14.05
N ARG A 143 0.18 -12.30 14.44
CA ARG A 143 -0.17 -12.54 15.85
C ARG A 143 0.96 -13.23 16.61
N GLU A 144 1.65 -14.18 15.99
CA GLU A 144 2.76 -14.92 16.61
C GLU A 144 4.01 -14.07 16.89
N SER A 145 4.26 -13.02 16.10
CA SER A 145 5.40 -12.13 16.35
C SER A 145 5.23 -11.24 17.60
N LYS A 146 4.00 -11.09 18.10
CA LYS A 146 3.67 -10.24 19.25
C LYS A 146 3.35 -11.01 20.53
N THR A 147 3.17 -12.33 20.50
CA THR A 147 2.93 -13.14 21.71
C THR A 147 4.16 -13.24 22.63
N HIS A 148 5.32 -12.75 22.21
CA HIS A 148 6.49 -12.54 23.08
C HIS A 148 6.51 -11.18 23.82
N PHE A 149 5.54 -10.30 23.54
CA PHE A 149 5.27 -9.11 24.34
C PHE A 149 3.93 -9.31 25.06
N SER A 150 3.98 -10.11 26.12
CA SER A 150 2.88 -10.27 27.07
C SER A 150 2.50 -8.93 27.66
N VAL A 151 1.21 -8.61 27.59
CA VAL A 151 0.52 -7.69 28.50
C VAL A 151 -0.28 -8.56 29.45
#